data_AF-A0A0G1WQ95-F1
#
_entry.id   AF-A0A0G1WQ95-F1
#
_cell.length_a   1.000
_cell.length_b   1.000
_cell.length_c   1.000
_cell.angle_alpha   90.00
_cell.angle_beta   90.00
_cell.angle_gamma   90.00
#
_symmetry.space_group_name_H-M   'P 1'
#
loop_
_entity.id
_entity.type
_entity.pdbx_description
1 polymer ?
#
loop_
_entity_poly.entity_id
_entity_poly.type
_entity_poly.pdbx_seq_one_letter_code
_entity_poly.pdbx_strand_id
1 'polypeptide(L)'
;MPWRFGVSKGILKRLLFVIFSIMISKIVSIAVGASMLGGAAFFPVVAFAENATSTQNAEIIENLKRQIEELKAKKKQIEEQAKKLQESRKEAAKGVREAAKLLKSQLRRGMGGDEVRDLQEFLAEDRDVYPEGLITGFFGPMTENAVRKFQRKHGIDAVGEIGPKTRARIHELLEEWRESGKKIPPGLLKQLGWLGTSTLATTTASTTRIKEEFKVTLCHKSGQANETISVALPALVAHILHGDRVGACSPGSSTPPTTPDTTAPVISSVEAENISSTSVKIEWKTNEASESKGWYSTLTPVWTASSTPAASAVAMPGSSVLVTSHEIILSGLTASTTYYYVVISTDAATNWSVSSERSFLTLP
;
A
#
# COMPACT_ATOMS: atom_id res chain seq x y z
N MET A 1 -21.64 11.05 -41.16
CA MET A 1 -20.69 11.65 -42.13
C MET A 1 -19.40 12.01 -41.40
N PRO A 2 -18.25 11.43 -41.79
CA PRO A 2 -16.93 11.79 -41.24
C PRO A 2 -16.25 12.83 -42.14
N TRP A 3 -15.43 13.72 -41.58
CA TRP A 3 -14.48 14.53 -42.35
C TRP A 3 -13.08 14.44 -41.75
N ARG A 4 -12.15 13.93 -42.57
CA ARG A 4 -10.70 13.98 -42.41
C ARG A 4 -10.19 15.23 -43.12
N PHE A 5 -9.19 15.91 -42.55
CA PHE A 5 -8.21 16.67 -43.34
C PHE A 5 -6.81 16.39 -42.81
N GLY A 6 -5.98 15.79 -43.67
CA GLY A 6 -4.55 15.65 -43.49
C GLY A 6 -3.82 16.82 -44.14
N VAL A 7 -2.84 17.38 -43.44
CA VAL A 7 -1.92 18.36 -44.01
C VAL A 7 -0.77 17.62 -44.70
N SER A 8 -0.54 17.97 -45.97
CA SER A 8 0.40 17.30 -46.88
C SER A 8 1.87 17.49 -46.48
N LYS A 9 2.61 16.37 -46.43
CA LYS A 9 4.06 16.28 -46.12
C LYS A 9 4.97 17.10 -47.06
N GLY A 10 4.44 17.70 -48.13
CA GLY A 10 5.21 18.48 -49.10
C GLY A 10 5.62 19.87 -48.61
N ILE A 11 4.84 20.51 -47.73
CA ILE A 11 5.09 21.89 -47.29
C ILE A 11 6.23 21.95 -46.26
N LEU A 12 6.35 20.92 -45.41
CA LEU A 12 7.40 20.85 -44.39
C LEU A 12 8.80 20.64 -44.98
N LYS A 13 8.91 19.90 -46.11
CA LYS A 13 10.19 19.68 -46.79
C LYS A 13 10.74 20.93 -47.48
N ARG A 14 9.88 21.82 -47.97
CA ARG A 14 10.32 23.09 -48.60
C ARG A 14 10.80 24.11 -47.56
N LEU A 15 10.19 24.14 -46.38
CA LEU A 15 10.64 25.01 -45.28
C LEU A 15 12.00 24.58 -44.71
N LEU A 16 12.23 23.27 -44.57
CA LEU A 16 13.50 22.73 -44.09
C LEU A 16 14.67 22.98 -45.04
N PHE A 17 14.45 22.99 -46.37
CA PHE A 17 15.51 23.22 -47.34
C PHE A 17 15.96 24.70 -47.40
N VAL A 18 15.04 25.65 -47.22
CA VAL A 18 15.35 27.09 -47.19
C VAL A 18 16.13 27.45 -45.92
N ILE A 19 15.78 26.86 -44.77
CA ILE A 19 16.49 27.08 -43.50
C ILE A 19 17.91 26.47 -43.56
N PHE A 20 18.08 25.31 -44.19
CA PHE A 20 19.38 24.66 -44.32
C PHE A 20 20.33 25.41 -45.30
N SER A 21 19.80 26.07 -46.33
CA SER A 21 20.60 26.87 -47.28
C SER A 21 21.12 28.19 -46.68
N ILE A 22 20.49 28.72 -45.63
CA ILE A 22 20.91 29.96 -44.97
C ILE A 22 22.04 29.71 -43.95
N MET A 23 22.18 28.49 -43.43
CA MET A 23 23.17 28.15 -42.40
C MET A 23 24.60 27.85 -42.89
N ILE A 24 24.85 27.73 -44.20
CA ILE A 24 26.18 27.31 -44.71
C ILE A 24 27.01 28.47 -45.32
N SER A 25 26.47 29.68 -45.47
CA SER A 25 27.13 30.73 -46.27
C SER A 25 27.93 31.81 -45.52
N LYS A 26 28.33 31.65 -44.24
CA LYS A 26 29.19 32.65 -43.58
C LYS A 26 30.20 32.05 -42.58
N ILE A 27 31.18 31.31 -43.09
CA ILE A 27 32.48 31.17 -42.42
C ILE A 27 33.56 31.21 -43.50
N VAL A 28 34.60 32.02 -43.27
CA VAL A 28 35.96 32.04 -43.85
C VAL A 28 36.36 33.34 -44.57
N SER A 29 37.50 33.87 -44.09
CA SER A 29 38.43 34.87 -44.66
C SER A 29 38.17 36.35 -44.37
N ILE A 30 39.07 36.95 -43.58
CA ILE A 30 39.99 38.00 -44.06
C ILE A 30 41.27 37.93 -43.23
N ALA A 31 42.37 37.71 -43.96
CA ALA A 31 43.74 37.70 -43.49
C ALA A 31 44.32 39.12 -43.39
N VAL A 32 45.26 39.30 -42.48
CA VAL A 32 46.14 40.46 -42.36
C VAL A 32 47.00 40.59 -43.62
N GLY A 33 47.08 41.78 -44.22
CA GLY A 33 47.95 42.04 -45.37
C GLY A 33 48.14 43.54 -45.61
N ALA A 34 49.39 43.97 -45.57
CA ALA A 34 49.85 45.36 -45.62
C ALA A 34 49.97 45.94 -47.05
N SER A 35 50.11 47.27 -47.10
CA SER A 35 50.79 48.10 -48.12
C SER A 35 50.08 48.42 -49.45
N MET A 36 49.81 49.71 -49.70
CA MET A 36 50.69 50.60 -50.50
C MET A 36 50.07 51.99 -50.81
N LEU A 37 50.85 53.03 -50.47
CA LEU A 37 51.15 54.30 -51.18
C LEU A 37 50.05 55.18 -51.82
N GLY A 38 49.98 56.43 -51.34
CA GLY A 38 49.69 57.61 -52.18
C GLY A 38 49.05 58.80 -51.45
N GLY A 39 49.81 59.89 -51.26
CA GLY A 39 49.26 61.26 -51.15
C GLY A 39 49.20 61.87 -49.74
N ALA A 40 49.87 63.01 -49.58
CA ALA A 40 50.05 63.76 -48.34
C ALA A 40 48.82 64.57 -47.91
N ALA A 41 48.49 64.55 -46.62
CA ALA A 41 48.14 65.72 -45.79
C ALA A 41 47.88 65.28 -44.34
N PHE A 42 48.69 65.81 -43.41
CA PHE A 42 48.50 65.68 -41.97
C PHE A 42 47.26 66.47 -41.50
N PHE A 43 46.32 65.82 -40.83
CA PHE A 43 45.42 66.45 -39.87
C PHE A 43 45.31 65.57 -38.62
N PRO A 44 45.21 66.16 -37.41
CA PRO A 44 45.41 65.46 -36.16
C PRO A 44 44.30 64.44 -35.90
N VAL A 45 44.72 63.26 -35.46
CA VAL A 45 43.86 62.23 -34.91
C VAL A 45 43.11 62.80 -33.71
N VAL A 46 41.81 63.04 -33.86
CA VAL A 46 40.89 63.08 -32.73
C VAL A 46 40.14 61.75 -32.72
N ALA A 47 40.80 60.72 -32.19
CA ALA A 47 40.17 59.45 -31.87
C ALA A 47 39.44 59.59 -30.53
N PHE A 48 38.24 60.15 -30.56
CA PHE A 48 37.32 60.09 -29.42
C PHE A 48 35.89 59.93 -29.95
N ALA A 49 35.50 58.68 -30.25
CA ALA A 49 34.12 58.18 -30.10
C ALA A 49 33.98 56.77 -30.71
N GLU A 50 34.72 55.77 -30.22
CA GLU A 50 34.41 54.37 -30.60
C GLU A 50 34.74 53.36 -29.50
N ASN A 51 34.62 53.75 -28.23
CA ASN A 51 34.95 52.86 -27.11
C ASN A 51 33.87 52.73 -26.02
N ALA A 52 32.73 53.40 -26.15
CA ALA A 52 31.59 53.21 -25.22
C ALA A 52 30.70 52.04 -25.67
N THR A 53 30.46 51.89 -26.98
CA THR A 53 29.57 50.88 -27.56
C THR A 53 30.18 49.47 -27.59
N SER A 54 31.50 49.35 -27.80
CA SER A 54 32.19 48.04 -27.76
C SER A 54 32.23 47.46 -26.34
N THR A 55 32.46 48.30 -25.34
CA THR A 55 32.52 47.93 -23.92
C THR A 55 31.14 47.51 -23.39
N GLN A 56 30.09 48.24 -23.76
CA GLN A 56 28.71 47.89 -23.40
C GLN A 56 28.25 46.57 -24.04
N ASN A 57 28.62 46.34 -25.31
CA ASN A 57 28.34 45.07 -25.98
C ASN A 57 29.14 43.89 -25.38
N ALA A 58 30.37 44.11 -24.92
CA ALA A 58 31.18 43.08 -24.26
C ALA A 58 30.58 42.65 -22.91
N GLU A 59 30.06 43.59 -22.11
CA GLU A 59 29.38 43.31 -20.85
C GLU A 59 28.08 42.53 -21.05
N ILE A 60 27.30 42.89 -22.09
CA ILE A 60 26.08 42.15 -22.47
C ILE A 60 26.42 40.70 -22.88
N ILE A 61 27.49 40.50 -23.65
CA ILE A 61 27.95 39.17 -24.05
C ILE A 61 28.38 38.33 -22.84
N GLU A 62 29.05 38.93 -21.86
CA GLU A 62 29.46 38.24 -20.64
C GLU A 62 28.24 37.85 -19.77
N ASN A 63 27.27 38.76 -19.64
CA ASN A 63 26.03 38.48 -18.92
C ASN A 63 25.20 37.37 -19.57
N LEU A 64 25.09 37.38 -20.91
CA LEU A 64 24.40 36.32 -21.67
C LEU A 64 25.11 34.96 -21.53
N LYS A 65 26.45 34.95 -21.53
CA LYS A 65 27.22 33.72 -21.28
C LYS A 65 26.95 33.15 -19.90
N ARG A 66 26.90 34.00 -18.86
CA ARG A 66 26.57 33.59 -17.50
C ARG A 66 25.16 33.02 -17.39
N GLN A 67 24.18 33.66 -18.05
CA GLN A 67 22.81 33.15 -18.09
C GLN A 67 22.69 31.79 -18.80
N ILE A 68 23.44 31.56 -19.88
CA ILE A 68 23.47 30.27 -20.57
C ILE A 68 24.00 29.16 -19.66
N GLU A 69 25.07 29.43 -18.90
CA GLU A 69 25.62 28.46 -17.96
C GLU A 69 24.67 28.19 -16.78
N GLU A 70 23.97 29.22 -16.30
CA GLU A 70 22.94 29.06 -15.26
C GLU A 70 21.76 28.21 -15.77
N LEU A 71 21.28 28.45 -16.99
CA LEU A 71 20.21 27.67 -17.60
C LEU A 71 20.61 26.21 -17.85
N LYS A 72 21.88 25.97 -18.25
CA LYS A 72 22.42 24.60 -18.36
C LYS A 72 22.45 23.90 -17.01
N ALA A 73 22.86 24.59 -15.94
CA ALA A 73 22.87 24.05 -14.59
C ALA A 73 21.44 23.71 -14.11
N LYS A 74 20.48 24.62 -14.33
CA LYS A 74 19.05 24.39 -14.03
C LYS A 74 18.48 23.20 -14.81
N LYS A 75 18.80 23.06 -16.10
CA LYS A 75 18.37 21.90 -16.91
C LYS A 75 18.87 20.59 -16.32
N LYS A 76 20.15 20.53 -15.94
CA LYS A 76 20.75 19.35 -15.30
C LYS A 76 20.07 19.03 -13.96
N GLN A 77 19.73 20.05 -13.19
CA GLN A 77 19.00 19.88 -11.93
C GLN A 77 17.60 19.31 -12.15
N ILE A 78 16.87 19.81 -13.15
CA ILE A 78 15.52 19.31 -13.50
C ILE A 78 15.58 17.87 -14.00
N GLU A 79 16.58 17.50 -14.81
CA GLU A 79 16.78 16.13 -15.28
C GLU A 79 17.04 15.17 -14.10
N GLU A 80 17.84 15.59 -13.12
CA GLU A 80 18.10 14.81 -11.91
C GLU A 80 16.85 14.69 -11.01
N GLN A 81 16.07 15.77 -10.89
CA GLN A 81 14.78 15.73 -10.18
C GLN A 81 13.78 14.80 -10.88
N ALA A 82 13.71 14.81 -12.21
CA ALA A 82 12.86 13.91 -12.98
C ALA A 82 13.27 12.45 -12.81
N LYS A 83 14.57 12.15 -12.75
CA LYS A 83 15.08 10.81 -12.49
C LYS A 83 14.70 10.30 -11.09
N LYS A 84 14.88 11.12 -10.05
CA LYS A 84 14.45 10.81 -8.68
C LYS A 84 12.94 10.61 -8.57
N LEU A 85 12.17 11.42 -9.30
CA LEU A 85 10.72 11.26 -9.38
C LEU A 85 10.31 9.96 -10.09
N GLN A 86 11.05 9.54 -11.13
CA GLN A 86 10.80 8.25 -11.78
C GLN A 86 11.17 7.06 -10.89
N GLU A 87 12.25 7.14 -10.12
CA GLU A 87 12.67 6.10 -9.18
C GLU A 87 11.67 5.96 -8.03
N SER A 88 11.27 7.07 -7.40
CA SER A 88 10.21 7.06 -6.39
C SER A 88 8.87 6.57 -6.93
N ARG A 89 8.50 6.89 -8.18
CA ARG A 89 7.32 6.31 -8.84
C ARG A 89 7.43 4.81 -9.08
N LYS A 90 8.61 4.28 -9.40
CA LYS A 90 8.83 2.83 -9.56
C LYS A 90 8.77 2.10 -8.22
N GLU A 91 9.27 2.72 -7.16
CA GLU A 91 9.15 2.20 -5.79
C GLU A 91 7.70 2.23 -5.30
N ALA A 92 7.00 3.34 -5.54
CA ALA A 92 5.56 3.44 -5.29
C ALA A 92 4.76 2.42 -6.11
N ALA A 93 5.12 2.18 -7.38
CA ALA A 93 4.48 1.15 -8.20
C ALA A 93 4.72 -0.29 -7.70
N LYS A 94 5.89 -0.56 -7.09
CA LYS A 94 6.16 -1.82 -6.38
C LYS A 94 5.33 -1.92 -5.09
N GLY A 95 5.21 -0.82 -4.34
CA GLY A 95 4.32 -0.72 -3.17
C GLY A 95 2.85 -0.95 -3.53
N VAL A 96 2.37 -0.35 -4.62
CA VAL A 96 1.03 -0.56 -5.17
C VAL A 96 0.85 -1.99 -5.67
N ARG A 97 1.89 -2.63 -6.23
CA ARG A 97 1.84 -4.03 -6.67
C ARG A 97 1.81 -5.03 -5.50
N GLU A 98 2.49 -4.72 -4.39
CA GLU A 98 2.43 -5.50 -3.15
C GLU A 98 1.15 -5.20 -2.35
N ALA A 99 0.62 -3.98 -2.38
CA ALA A 99 -0.72 -3.64 -1.89
C ALA A 99 -1.82 -4.34 -2.73
N ALA A 100 -1.63 -4.42 -4.06
CA ALA A 100 -2.49 -5.20 -4.97
C ALA A 100 -2.40 -6.72 -4.72
N LYS A 101 -1.31 -7.20 -4.12
CA LYS A 101 -1.12 -8.59 -3.70
C LYS A 101 -1.76 -8.87 -2.33
N LEU A 102 -1.88 -7.85 -1.47
CA LEU A 102 -2.68 -7.85 -0.22
C LEU A 102 -4.18 -7.66 -0.49
N LEU A 103 -4.57 -7.05 -1.61
CA LEU A 103 -5.93 -7.05 -2.18
C LEU A 103 -6.28 -8.39 -2.86
N LYS A 104 -5.92 -9.52 -2.24
CA LYS A 104 -6.28 -10.86 -2.73
C LYS A 104 -7.64 -11.34 -2.24
N SER A 105 -8.17 -10.82 -1.14
CA SER A 105 -9.50 -11.19 -0.66
C SER A 105 -10.57 -10.26 -1.26
N GLN A 106 -11.42 -10.83 -2.12
CA GLN A 106 -12.73 -10.25 -2.43
C GLN A 106 -13.51 -10.24 -1.11
N LEU A 107 -13.80 -9.06 -0.54
CA LEU A 107 -14.57 -8.97 0.71
C LEU A 107 -16.05 -9.13 0.40
N ARG A 108 -16.72 -10.01 1.12
CA ARG A 108 -18.13 -10.35 0.97
C ARG A 108 -18.71 -10.67 2.34
N ARG A 109 -20.03 -10.79 2.40
CA ARG A 109 -20.73 -11.13 3.64
C ARG A 109 -20.12 -12.37 4.30
N GLY A 110 -19.94 -12.30 5.62
CA GLY A 110 -19.39 -13.38 6.44
C GLY A 110 -17.88 -13.35 6.63
N MET A 111 -17.14 -12.51 5.90
CA MET A 111 -15.73 -12.27 6.21
C MET A 111 -15.58 -11.38 7.46
N GLY A 112 -14.51 -11.61 8.20
CA GLY A 112 -14.06 -10.72 9.26
C GLY A 112 -12.55 -10.58 9.25
N GLY A 113 -12.04 -9.56 9.93
CA GLY A 113 -10.62 -9.27 9.99
C GLY A 113 -10.34 -7.77 9.93
N ASP A 114 -9.06 -7.43 9.97
CA ASP A 114 -8.58 -6.05 9.91
C ASP A 114 -9.06 -5.37 8.61
N GLU A 115 -9.08 -6.06 7.47
CA GLU A 115 -9.49 -5.47 6.19
C GLU A 115 -10.98 -5.08 6.14
N VAL A 116 -11.83 -5.82 6.85
CA VAL A 116 -13.24 -5.51 6.98
C VAL A 116 -13.45 -4.32 7.91
N ARG A 117 -12.63 -4.23 8.96
CA ARG A 117 -12.66 -3.10 9.89
C ARG A 117 -12.28 -1.81 9.18
N ASP A 118 -11.22 -1.85 8.38
CA ASP A 118 -10.74 -0.70 7.59
C ASP A 118 -11.80 -0.27 6.55
N LEU A 119 -12.47 -1.24 5.91
CA LEU A 119 -13.61 -0.96 5.02
C LEU A 119 -14.77 -0.29 5.76
N GLN A 120 -15.14 -0.79 6.94
CA GLN A 120 -16.24 -0.20 7.71
C GLN A 120 -15.90 1.22 8.18
N GLU A 121 -14.65 1.46 8.55
CA GLU A 121 -14.15 2.79 8.91
C GLU A 121 -14.24 3.76 7.72
N PHE A 122 -13.88 3.30 6.51
CA PHE A 122 -14.07 4.07 5.28
C PHE A 122 -15.54 4.40 5.02
N LEU A 123 -16.41 3.38 5.06
CA LEU A 123 -17.82 3.54 4.74
C LEU A 123 -18.54 4.42 5.77
N ALA A 124 -18.11 4.42 7.03
CA ALA A 124 -18.71 5.19 8.12
C ALA A 124 -18.53 6.71 7.98
N GLU A 125 -17.58 7.16 7.16
CA GLU A 125 -17.40 8.57 6.84
C GLU A 125 -18.58 9.15 6.03
N ASP A 126 -19.26 8.30 5.25
CA ASP A 126 -20.44 8.67 4.48
C ASP A 126 -21.69 8.10 5.16
N ARG A 127 -22.33 8.92 6.00
CA ARG A 127 -23.51 8.51 6.78
C ARG A 127 -24.73 8.16 5.91
N ASP A 128 -24.81 8.65 4.68
CA ASP A 128 -25.88 8.26 3.75
C ASP A 128 -25.68 6.82 3.25
N VAL A 129 -24.41 6.42 3.12
CA VAL A 129 -23.99 5.09 2.68
C VAL A 129 -23.99 4.10 3.84
N TYR A 130 -23.39 4.45 4.98
CA TYR A 130 -23.31 3.58 6.16
C TYR A 130 -23.82 4.30 7.42
N PRO A 131 -25.14 4.45 7.57
CA PRO A 131 -25.74 5.19 8.69
C PRO A 131 -25.39 4.57 10.04
N GLU A 132 -25.33 3.24 10.09
CA GLU A 132 -25.00 2.46 11.29
C GLU A 132 -23.60 2.80 11.83
N GLY A 133 -22.63 3.09 10.95
CA GLY A 133 -21.26 3.45 11.32
C GLY A 133 -20.55 2.43 12.22
N LEU A 134 -21.01 1.17 12.23
CA LEU A 134 -20.47 0.12 13.10
C LEU A 134 -19.16 -0.44 12.52
N ILE A 135 -18.08 -0.31 13.27
CA ILE A 135 -16.74 -0.78 12.92
C ILE A 135 -16.42 -2.01 13.77
N THR A 136 -17.00 -3.14 13.38
CA THR A 136 -16.91 -4.41 14.12
C THR A 136 -15.80 -5.33 13.61
N GLY A 137 -15.23 -5.03 12.45
CA GLY A 137 -14.34 -5.95 11.74
C GLY A 137 -15.07 -7.17 11.16
N PHE A 138 -16.41 -7.15 11.10
CA PHE A 138 -17.23 -8.23 10.56
C PHE A 138 -18.16 -7.76 9.45
N PHE A 139 -18.10 -8.40 8.28
CA PHE A 139 -18.83 -8.02 7.09
C PHE A 139 -20.24 -8.60 7.16
N GLY A 140 -21.08 -7.95 7.96
CA GLY A 140 -22.47 -8.32 8.16
C GLY A 140 -23.43 -7.73 7.11
N PRO A 141 -24.75 -7.97 7.26
CA PRO A 141 -25.77 -7.43 6.35
C PRO A 141 -25.78 -5.91 6.25
N MET A 142 -25.45 -5.21 7.35
CA MET A 142 -25.35 -3.75 7.39
C MET A 142 -24.19 -3.25 6.53
N THR A 143 -23.01 -3.89 6.65
CA THR A 143 -21.83 -3.57 5.84
C THR A 143 -22.07 -3.92 4.37
N GLU A 144 -22.71 -5.05 4.07
CA GLU A 144 -23.11 -5.42 2.70
C GLU A 144 -24.07 -4.41 2.07
N ASN A 145 -25.09 -3.97 2.81
CA ASN A 145 -26.02 -2.95 2.33
C ASN A 145 -25.31 -1.61 2.10
N ALA A 146 -24.39 -1.24 3.00
CA ALA A 146 -23.53 -0.07 2.83
C ALA A 146 -22.66 -0.19 1.57
N VAL A 147 -22.07 -1.35 1.31
CA VAL A 147 -21.31 -1.60 0.08
C VAL A 147 -22.21 -1.50 -1.17
N ARG A 148 -23.43 -2.02 -1.14
CA ARG A 148 -24.39 -1.84 -2.26
C ARG A 148 -24.78 -0.39 -2.49
N LYS A 149 -24.97 0.38 -1.42
CA LYS A 149 -25.24 1.83 -1.50
C LYS A 149 -24.04 2.57 -2.08
N PHE A 150 -22.84 2.28 -1.59
CA PHE A 150 -21.59 2.82 -2.10
C PHE A 150 -21.43 2.54 -3.60
N GLN A 151 -21.64 1.28 -4.01
CA GLN A 151 -21.55 0.86 -5.40
C GLN A 151 -22.54 1.61 -6.29
N ARG A 152 -23.83 1.68 -5.91
CA ARG A 152 -24.83 2.50 -6.63
C ARG A 152 -24.42 3.96 -6.73
N LYS A 153 -23.94 4.55 -5.63
CA LYS A 153 -23.53 5.96 -5.56
C LYS A 153 -22.38 6.27 -6.53
N HIS A 154 -21.51 5.30 -6.78
CA HIS A 154 -20.35 5.46 -7.67
C HIS A 154 -20.50 4.76 -9.03
N GLY A 155 -21.72 4.38 -9.44
CA GLY A 155 -21.96 3.78 -10.76
C GLY A 155 -21.32 2.40 -10.95
N ILE A 156 -21.13 1.65 -9.88
CA ILE A 156 -20.64 0.26 -9.87
C ILE A 156 -21.83 -0.67 -9.66
N ASP A 157 -21.78 -1.86 -10.28
CA ASP A 157 -22.77 -2.90 -10.07
C ASP A 157 -22.90 -3.21 -8.57
N ALA A 158 -24.11 -3.07 -8.03
CA ALA A 158 -24.38 -3.14 -6.59
C ALA A 158 -24.52 -4.57 -6.08
N VAL A 159 -23.49 -5.36 -6.34
CA VAL A 159 -23.42 -6.78 -5.98
C VAL A 159 -23.31 -6.99 -4.46
N GLY A 160 -22.81 -5.99 -3.71
CA GLY A 160 -22.63 -6.06 -2.25
C GLY A 160 -21.29 -6.67 -1.83
N GLU A 161 -20.41 -6.89 -2.79
CA GLU A 161 -19.07 -7.44 -2.59
C GLU A 161 -17.99 -6.45 -3.06
N ILE A 162 -16.86 -6.44 -2.37
CA ILE A 162 -15.71 -5.60 -2.68
C ILE A 162 -14.79 -6.34 -3.66
N GLY A 163 -15.17 -6.30 -4.93
CA GLY A 163 -14.36 -6.75 -6.06
C GLY A 163 -13.36 -5.70 -6.55
N PRO A 164 -12.55 -6.02 -7.58
CA PRO A 164 -11.52 -5.12 -8.11
C PRO A 164 -12.02 -3.71 -8.49
N LYS A 165 -13.20 -3.61 -9.10
CA LYS A 165 -13.82 -2.31 -9.48
C LYS A 165 -14.14 -1.45 -8.26
N THR A 166 -14.78 -2.04 -7.23
CA THR A 166 -15.13 -1.32 -6.00
C THR A 166 -13.89 -0.82 -5.27
N ARG A 167 -12.83 -1.63 -5.24
CA ARG A 167 -11.56 -1.27 -4.57
C ARG A 167 -10.82 -0.17 -5.29
N ALA A 168 -10.76 -0.22 -6.62
CA ALA A 168 -10.16 0.84 -7.42
C ALA A 168 -10.84 2.19 -7.13
N ARG A 169 -12.18 2.19 -6.98
CA ARG A 169 -12.92 3.40 -6.64
C ARG A 169 -12.68 3.88 -5.21
N ILE A 170 -12.63 2.98 -4.22
CA ILE A 170 -12.29 3.34 -2.83
C ILE A 170 -10.90 3.97 -2.78
N HIS A 171 -9.92 3.39 -3.48
CA HIS A 171 -8.57 3.93 -3.56
C HIS A 171 -8.54 5.34 -4.18
N GLU A 172 -9.25 5.55 -5.29
CA GLU A 172 -9.37 6.88 -5.91
C GLU A 172 -9.95 7.94 -4.95
N LEU A 173 -10.99 7.57 -4.18
CA LEU A 173 -11.59 8.47 -3.18
C LEU A 173 -10.65 8.78 -2.00
N LEU A 174 -9.84 7.81 -1.59
CA LEU A 174 -8.84 8.02 -0.53
C LEU A 174 -7.75 9.00 -0.97
N GLU A 175 -7.34 8.94 -2.24
CA GLU A 175 -6.40 9.91 -2.82
C GLU A 175 -7.02 11.32 -2.89
N GLU A 176 -8.31 11.43 -3.23
CA GLU A 176 -9.06 12.69 -3.21
C GLU A 176 -9.18 13.28 -1.79
N TRP A 177 -9.45 12.44 -0.77
CA TRP A 177 -9.49 12.86 0.63
C TRP A 177 -8.13 13.36 1.11
N ARG A 178 -7.04 12.75 0.64
CA ARG A 178 -5.67 13.20 0.93
C ARG A 178 -5.42 14.60 0.38
N GLU A 179 -5.80 14.86 -0.87
CA GLU A 179 -5.58 16.15 -1.53
C GLU A 179 -6.46 17.27 -0.95
N SER A 180 -7.65 16.93 -0.47
CA SER A 180 -8.57 17.87 0.18
C SER A 180 -8.30 18.09 1.68
N GLY A 181 -7.31 17.41 2.26
CA GLY A 181 -6.98 17.50 3.69
C GLY A 181 -8.03 16.88 4.61
N LYS A 182 -8.91 16.05 4.06
CA LYS A 182 -9.95 15.34 4.80
C LYS A 182 -9.31 14.21 5.63
N LYS A 183 -9.81 13.98 6.85
CA LYS A 183 -9.25 12.96 7.76
C LYS A 183 -9.42 11.57 7.13
N ILE A 184 -8.29 10.89 6.89
CA ILE A 184 -8.28 9.50 6.45
C ILE A 184 -8.31 8.60 7.69
N PRO A 185 -9.19 7.61 7.75
CA PRO A 185 -9.26 6.73 8.90
C PRO A 185 -7.95 5.95 9.15
N PRO A 186 -7.48 5.84 10.42
CA PRO A 186 -6.18 5.25 10.75
C PRO A 186 -5.96 3.81 10.29
N GLY A 187 -7.02 2.98 10.24
CA GLY A 187 -6.91 1.60 9.76
C GLY A 187 -6.48 1.53 8.29
N LEU A 188 -7.03 2.42 7.46
CA LEU A 188 -6.74 2.50 6.03
C LEU A 188 -5.33 3.02 5.73
N LEU A 189 -4.78 3.87 6.61
CA LEU A 189 -3.38 4.33 6.48
C LEU A 189 -2.38 3.18 6.60
N LYS A 190 -2.67 2.17 7.44
CA LYS A 190 -1.86 0.96 7.60
C LYS A 190 -1.88 0.09 6.33
N GLN A 191 -3.03 0.02 5.67
CA GLN A 191 -3.23 -0.81 4.47
C GLN A 191 -2.65 -0.18 3.19
N LEU A 192 -2.60 1.15 3.10
CA LEU A 192 -2.02 1.86 1.96
C LEU A 192 -0.48 1.85 1.92
N GLY A 193 0.19 1.24 2.91
CA GLY A 193 1.65 1.04 2.90
C GLY A 193 2.45 2.34 2.76
N TRP A 194 1.92 3.45 3.29
CA TRP A 194 2.52 4.76 3.08
C TRP A 194 3.72 5.04 4.00
N LEU A 195 4.85 5.33 3.33
CA LEU A 195 6.05 5.98 3.84
C LEU A 195 5.81 7.49 3.98
N GLY A 196 5.75 8.01 5.20
CA GLY A 196 5.91 9.44 5.45
C GLY A 196 5.03 9.97 6.57
N THR A 197 5.67 10.23 7.70
CA THR A 197 5.19 11.12 8.75
C THR A 197 4.60 12.40 8.18
N SER A 198 3.28 12.54 8.25
CA SER A 198 2.63 13.86 8.23
C SER A 198 1.49 13.89 9.23
N THR A 199 1.86 13.83 10.51
CA THR A 199 1.09 14.55 11.52
C THR A 199 1.94 15.75 11.90
N LEU A 200 1.63 16.90 11.31
CA LEU A 200 2.00 18.19 11.90
C LEU A 200 1.27 18.27 13.24
N ALA A 201 1.91 17.77 14.29
CA ALA A 201 1.62 18.16 15.65
C ALA A 201 2.95 18.66 16.22
N THR A 202 3.04 19.99 16.28
CA THR A 202 3.95 20.76 17.12
C THR A 202 4.35 20.00 18.39
N THR A 203 5.60 19.54 18.45
CA THR A 203 6.40 19.60 19.68
C THR A 203 7.87 19.68 19.27
N THR A 204 8.36 20.90 19.29
CA THR A 204 9.78 21.24 19.31
C THR A 204 10.41 20.65 20.57
N ALA A 205 11.08 19.50 20.45
CA ALA A 205 12.23 19.13 21.28
C ALA A 205 12.76 17.75 20.84
N SER A 206 14.09 17.65 20.73
CA SER A 206 14.86 16.41 20.66
C SER A 206 15.14 15.80 19.27
N THR A 207 15.70 16.61 18.38
CA THR A 207 16.70 16.13 17.40
C THR A 207 18.01 15.84 18.13
N THR A 208 18.19 14.66 18.71
CA THR A 208 19.49 13.97 18.84
C THR A 208 19.30 12.59 19.47
N ARG A 209 19.96 11.57 18.91
CA ARG A 209 19.96 10.13 19.28
C ARG A 209 18.80 9.29 18.73
N ILE A 210 18.96 8.76 17.52
CA ILE A 210 19.09 7.31 17.28
C ILE A 210 19.88 7.17 15.97
N LYS A 211 21.21 7.06 16.07
CA LYS A 211 22.08 6.65 14.96
C LYS A 211 22.89 5.44 15.41
N GLU A 212 22.16 4.42 15.88
CA GLU A 212 22.70 3.07 16.02
C GLU A 212 21.96 2.19 15.01
N GLU A 213 22.77 1.60 14.13
CA GLU A 213 22.34 0.82 12.98
C GLU A 213 21.52 -0.39 13.45
N PHE A 214 20.27 -0.51 13.01
CA PHE A 214 19.52 -1.75 13.14
C PHE A 214 20.27 -2.86 12.37
N LYS A 215 20.82 -3.82 13.09
CA LYS A 215 21.49 -5.01 12.54
C LYS A 215 20.58 -6.23 12.72
N VAL A 216 20.47 -7.04 11.67
CA VAL A 216 19.65 -8.25 11.60
C VAL A 216 20.57 -9.47 11.58
N THR A 217 20.28 -10.44 12.43
CA THR A 217 21.03 -11.70 12.53
C THR A 217 20.61 -12.68 11.45
N LEU A 218 21.59 -13.31 10.80
CA LEU A 218 21.45 -14.23 9.68
C LEU A 218 22.30 -15.48 9.88
N CYS A 219 21.82 -16.61 9.39
CA CYS A 219 22.56 -17.85 9.25
C CYS A 219 23.11 -17.94 7.83
N HIS A 220 24.44 -17.84 7.73
CA HIS A 220 25.19 -17.85 6.49
C HIS A 220 25.89 -19.20 6.30
N LYS A 221 25.79 -19.78 5.10
CA LYS A 221 26.44 -21.04 4.77
C LYS A 221 27.78 -20.80 4.09
N SER A 222 28.84 -20.64 4.88
CA SER A 222 30.21 -20.50 4.38
C SER A 222 30.86 -21.89 4.25
N GLY A 223 30.76 -22.49 3.06
CA GLY A 223 31.33 -23.81 2.78
C GLY A 223 30.53 -24.97 3.41
N GLN A 224 31.18 -25.79 4.25
CA GLN A 224 30.56 -26.94 4.92
C GLN A 224 29.99 -26.63 6.32
N ALA A 225 30.21 -25.42 6.85
CA ALA A 225 29.71 -25.00 8.15
C ALA A 225 28.67 -23.87 8.01
N ASN A 226 27.71 -23.87 8.93
CA ASN A 226 26.72 -22.81 9.07
C ASN A 226 27.21 -21.84 10.14
N GLU A 227 27.40 -20.56 9.77
CA GLU A 227 27.90 -19.51 10.66
C GLU A 227 26.83 -18.43 10.87
N THR A 228 26.69 -17.93 12.10
CA THR A 228 25.73 -16.86 12.41
C THR A 228 26.41 -15.50 12.30
N ILE A 229 25.92 -14.63 11.41
CA ILE A 229 26.45 -13.29 11.14
C ILE A 229 25.38 -12.22 11.43
N SER A 230 25.79 -10.97 11.66
CA SER A 230 24.85 -9.83 11.85
C SER A 230 25.15 -8.72 10.86
N VAL A 231 24.16 -8.35 10.05
CA VAL A 231 24.32 -7.38 8.95
C VAL A 231 23.32 -6.23 9.07
N ALA A 232 23.68 -5.05 8.56
CA ALA A 232 22.75 -3.92 8.51
C ALA A 232 21.58 -4.21 7.53
N LEU A 233 20.40 -3.64 7.77
CA LEU A 233 19.19 -3.83 6.93
C LEU A 233 19.43 -3.74 5.41
N PRO A 234 20.24 -2.80 4.88
CA PRO A 234 20.49 -2.73 3.43
C PRO A 234 21.19 -3.97 2.86
N ALA A 235 21.99 -4.67 3.67
CA ALA A 235 22.71 -5.87 3.28
C ALA A 235 21.89 -7.16 3.47
N LEU A 236 20.78 -7.11 4.20
CA LEU A 236 19.90 -8.26 4.49
C LEU A 236 19.40 -8.93 3.20
N VAL A 237 18.96 -8.12 2.24
CA VAL A 237 18.41 -8.61 0.97
C VAL A 237 19.47 -9.34 0.15
N ALA A 238 20.70 -8.83 0.13
CA ALA A 238 21.81 -9.47 -0.57
C ALA A 238 22.13 -10.85 0.04
N HIS A 239 22.17 -10.94 1.37
CA HIS A 239 22.46 -12.20 2.05
C HIS A 239 21.34 -13.25 1.85
N ILE A 240 20.06 -12.84 1.93
CA ILE A 240 18.93 -13.74 1.62
C ILE A 240 19.00 -14.26 0.18
N LEU A 241 19.37 -13.40 -0.78
CA LEU A 241 19.52 -13.78 -2.19
C LEU A 241 20.68 -14.77 -2.43
N HIS A 242 21.70 -14.75 -1.58
CA HIS A 242 22.80 -15.72 -1.62
C HIS A 242 22.50 -17.01 -0.84
N GLY A 243 21.30 -17.16 -0.28
CA GLY A 243 20.81 -18.38 0.36
C GLY A 243 20.86 -18.36 1.89
N ASP A 244 21.11 -17.21 2.50
CA ASP A 244 21.17 -17.06 3.96
C ASP A 244 19.76 -16.98 4.56
N ARG A 245 19.59 -17.55 5.76
CA ARG A 245 18.30 -17.55 6.47
C ARG A 245 18.32 -16.52 7.58
N VAL A 246 17.22 -15.78 7.78
CA VAL A 246 17.08 -14.86 8.91
C VAL A 246 17.00 -15.66 10.21
N GLY A 247 17.82 -15.28 11.20
CA GLY A 247 17.96 -15.99 12.48
C GLY A 247 19.30 -16.70 12.64
N ALA A 248 19.62 -17.14 13.85
CA ALA A 248 20.86 -17.88 14.14
C ALA A 248 20.84 -19.29 13.53
N CYS A 249 22.01 -19.82 13.19
CA CYS A 249 22.15 -21.19 12.73
C CYS A 249 21.85 -22.16 13.88
N SER A 250 20.71 -22.86 13.81
CA SER A 250 20.41 -23.93 14.76
C SER A 250 21.15 -25.21 14.35
N PRO A 251 21.86 -25.90 15.26
CA PRO A 251 22.40 -27.22 14.98
C PRO A 251 21.24 -28.22 14.89
N GLY A 252 20.93 -28.66 13.67
CA GLY A 252 20.00 -29.76 13.39
C GLY A 252 18.53 -29.38 13.34
N SER A 253 18.00 -29.20 12.13
CA SER A 253 16.64 -29.63 11.79
C SER A 253 16.48 -29.63 10.28
N SER A 254 16.52 -30.82 9.70
CA SER A 254 16.06 -31.11 8.35
C SER A 254 14.53 -31.07 8.34
N THR A 255 13.93 -30.15 7.60
CA THR A 255 12.54 -30.33 7.14
C THR A 255 12.44 -30.14 5.62
N PRO A 256 11.86 -31.14 4.91
CA PRO A 256 11.66 -31.15 3.46
C PRO A 256 10.54 -30.17 3.03
N PRO A 257 10.35 -29.90 1.72
CA PRO A 257 9.35 -28.93 1.25
C PRO A 257 7.95 -29.38 1.66
N THR A 258 7.29 -28.61 2.51
CA THR A 258 5.92 -28.86 2.95
C THR A 258 4.96 -28.46 1.84
N THR A 259 4.11 -29.39 1.42
CA THR A 259 2.90 -29.09 0.65
C THR A 259 2.01 -28.14 1.47
N PRO A 260 1.31 -27.18 0.84
CA PRO A 260 0.38 -26.31 1.55
C PRO A 260 -0.65 -27.16 2.30
N ASP A 261 -0.82 -26.89 3.59
CA ASP A 261 -1.83 -27.55 4.38
C ASP A 261 -3.22 -27.08 3.94
N THR A 262 -4.10 -28.04 3.69
CA THR A 262 -5.47 -27.84 3.19
C THR A 262 -6.50 -28.61 4.02
N THR A 263 -6.07 -29.24 5.11
CA THR A 263 -6.94 -30.06 5.95
C THR A 263 -7.52 -29.18 7.05
N ALA A 264 -8.84 -29.20 7.21
CA ALA A 264 -9.47 -28.48 8.32
C ALA A 264 -9.33 -29.26 9.64
N PRO A 265 -9.26 -28.55 10.79
CA PRO A 265 -9.23 -29.19 12.09
C PRO A 265 -10.49 -30.02 12.31
N VAL A 266 -10.36 -31.23 12.82
CA VAL A 266 -11.48 -32.10 13.19
C VAL A 266 -11.87 -31.81 14.64
N ILE A 267 -13.06 -31.24 14.83
CA ILE A 267 -13.62 -30.93 16.15
C ILE A 267 -14.22 -32.18 16.79
N SER A 268 -13.92 -32.40 18.08
CA SER A 268 -14.42 -33.51 18.88
C SER A 268 -14.69 -33.09 20.34
N SER A 269 -15.41 -33.92 21.10
CA SER A 269 -15.65 -33.72 22.55
C SER A 269 -16.30 -32.37 22.89
N VAL A 270 -17.29 -31.92 22.11
CA VAL A 270 -17.96 -30.62 22.32
C VAL A 270 -18.99 -30.74 23.44
N GLU A 271 -18.71 -30.12 24.58
CA GLU A 271 -19.50 -30.25 25.81
C GLU A 271 -19.67 -28.90 26.52
N ALA A 272 -20.73 -28.79 27.32
CA ALA A 272 -21.05 -27.63 28.15
C ALA A 272 -21.02 -28.07 29.63
N GLU A 273 -20.13 -27.48 30.40
CA GLU A 273 -19.88 -27.78 31.81
C GLU A 273 -20.06 -26.53 32.69
N ASN A 274 -20.08 -26.71 34.02
CA ASN A 274 -20.19 -25.62 35.00
C ASN A 274 -21.35 -24.66 34.70
N ILE A 275 -22.50 -25.21 34.30
CA ILE A 275 -23.69 -24.43 33.95
C ILE A 275 -24.26 -23.79 35.22
N SER A 276 -24.35 -22.47 35.23
CA SER A 276 -25.01 -21.67 36.28
C SER A 276 -26.28 -21.01 35.74
N SER A 277 -26.91 -20.14 36.53
CA SER A 277 -28.04 -19.34 36.06
C SER A 277 -27.64 -18.25 35.06
N THR A 278 -26.37 -17.83 35.04
CA THR A 278 -25.89 -16.73 34.18
C THR A 278 -24.63 -17.03 33.39
N SER A 279 -24.05 -18.23 33.51
CA SER A 279 -22.78 -18.60 32.89
C SER A 279 -22.71 -20.08 32.52
N VAL A 280 -21.81 -20.42 31.59
CA VAL A 280 -21.45 -21.79 31.25
C VAL A 280 -20.01 -21.84 30.75
N LYS A 281 -19.32 -22.96 30.94
CA LYS A 281 -18.04 -23.26 30.30
C LYS A 281 -18.29 -24.21 29.12
N ILE A 282 -17.89 -23.85 27.92
CA ILE A 282 -17.97 -24.70 26.72
C ILE A 282 -16.56 -25.18 26.40
N GLU A 283 -16.39 -26.49 26.23
CA GLU A 283 -15.10 -27.10 25.94
C GLU A 283 -15.16 -28.06 24.75
N TRP A 284 -14.04 -28.18 24.04
CA TRP A 284 -13.86 -29.11 22.93
C TRP A 284 -12.39 -29.35 22.62
N LYS A 285 -12.12 -30.32 21.74
CA LYS A 285 -10.78 -30.68 21.27
C LYS A 285 -10.68 -30.68 19.75
N THR A 286 -9.49 -30.44 19.24
CA THR A 286 -9.14 -30.63 17.83
C THR A 286 -7.95 -31.56 17.65
N ASN A 287 -7.87 -32.22 16.50
CA ASN A 287 -6.74 -33.07 16.11
C ASN A 287 -5.47 -32.26 15.76
N GLU A 288 -5.57 -30.94 15.63
CA GLU A 288 -4.48 -30.02 15.32
C GLU A 288 -4.66 -28.67 16.02
N ALA A 289 -3.60 -27.86 16.11
CA ALA A 289 -3.65 -26.59 16.82
C ALA A 289 -4.50 -25.57 16.06
N SER A 290 -5.56 -25.06 16.71
CA SER A 290 -6.53 -24.17 16.09
C SER A 290 -6.98 -23.06 17.05
N GLU A 291 -7.58 -22.00 16.49
CA GLU A 291 -8.23 -20.95 17.26
C GLU A 291 -9.49 -21.47 17.97
N SER A 292 -9.92 -20.76 19.01
CA SER A 292 -11.12 -21.10 19.78
C SER A 292 -12.23 -20.09 19.50
N LYS A 293 -13.22 -20.40 18.66
CA LYS A 293 -14.35 -19.51 18.34
C LYS A 293 -15.68 -20.25 18.46
N GLY A 294 -16.79 -19.51 18.49
CA GLY A 294 -18.12 -20.13 18.53
C GLY A 294 -19.23 -19.10 18.46
N TRP A 295 -20.46 -19.60 18.32
CA TRP A 295 -21.69 -18.82 18.26
C TRP A 295 -22.77 -19.47 19.12
N TYR A 296 -23.60 -18.66 19.76
CA TYR A 296 -24.72 -19.13 20.56
C TYR A 296 -25.98 -18.29 20.33
N SER A 297 -27.15 -18.85 20.59
CA SER A 297 -28.45 -18.23 20.35
C SER A 297 -29.51 -18.86 21.24
N THR A 298 -30.62 -18.17 21.48
CA THR A 298 -31.85 -18.77 22.05
C THR A 298 -32.75 -19.38 20.98
N LEU A 299 -32.37 -19.25 19.71
CA LEU A 299 -33.08 -19.74 18.53
C LEU A 299 -32.21 -20.70 17.71
N THR A 300 -32.82 -21.77 17.21
CA THR A 300 -32.21 -22.72 16.28
C THR A 300 -32.72 -22.46 14.84
N PRO A 301 -31.90 -22.68 13.80
CA PRO A 301 -30.49 -23.06 13.86
C PRO A 301 -29.58 -21.87 14.21
N VAL A 302 -28.51 -22.12 14.95
CA VAL A 302 -27.41 -21.18 15.25
C VAL A 302 -26.55 -20.97 14.01
N TRP A 303 -26.45 -21.99 13.15
CA TRP A 303 -25.67 -21.97 11.92
C TRP A 303 -26.55 -22.34 10.72
N THR A 304 -26.67 -21.42 9.76
CA THR A 304 -27.54 -21.55 8.58
C THR A 304 -26.71 -21.62 7.32
N ALA A 305 -26.88 -22.70 6.53
CA ALA A 305 -26.00 -23.04 5.40
C ALA A 305 -24.52 -23.14 5.82
N SER A 306 -23.71 -23.95 5.14
CA SER A 306 -22.42 -24.45 5.65
C SER A 306 -21.32 -23.41 5.94
N SER A 307 -21.61 -22.10 5.97
CA SER A 307 -20.63 -21.04 6.22
C SER A 307 -21.13 -19.77 6.90
N THR A 308 -22.37 -19.71 7.40
CA THR A 308 -22.87 -18.49 8.06
C THR A 308 -23.66 -18.76 9.35
N PRO A 309 -23.37 -18.04 10.45
CA PRO A 309 -24.23 -18.05 11.62
C PRO A 309 -25.59 -17.40 11.30
N ALA A 310 -26.63 -17.84 11.98
CA ALA A 310 -27.95 -17.23 11.90
C ALA A 310 -27.92 -15.79 12.40
N ALA A 311 -28.81 -14.94 11.91
CA ALA A 311 -28.89 -13.53 12.30
C ALA A 311 -29.13 -13.33 13.81
N SER A 312 -29.79 -14.31 14.46
CA SER A 312 -30.05 -14.32 15.91
C SER A 312 -28.86 -14.81 16.75
N ALA A 313 -27.82 -15.34 16.10
CA ALA A 313 -26.66 -15.88 16.80
C ALA A 313 -25.69 -14.77 17.23
N VAL A 314 -25.18 -14.90 18.45
CA VAL A 314 -24.21 -14.01 19.09
C VAL A 314 -22.85 -14.70 19.12
N ALA A 315 -21.79 -13.95 18.81
CA ALA A 315 -20.43 -14.47 18.86
C ALA A 315 -20.00 -14.73 20.31
N MET A 316 -19.34 -15.86 20.55
CA MET A 316 -18.72 -16.18 21.83
C MET A 316 -17.41 -15.39 22.04
N PRO A 317 -16.98 -15.12 23.28
CA PRO A 317 -15.69 -14.49 23.59
C PRO A 317 -14.53 -15.48 23.38
N GLY A 318 -14.21 -15.75 22.12
CA GLY A 318 -13.17 -16.69 21.70
C GLY A 318 -11.73 -16.17 21.85
N SER A 319 -10.77 -16.99 21.43
CA SER A 319 -9.32 -16.72 21.45
C SER A 319 -8.66 -17.08 20.12
N SER A 320 -7.68 -16.28 19.70
CA SER A 320 -6.85 -16.55 18.52
C SER A 320 -5.58 -17.35 18.83
N VAL A 321 -5.41 -17.80 20.08
CA VAL A 321 -4.28 -18.67 20.45
C VAL A 321 -4.55 -20.06 19.91
N LEU A 322 -3.57 -20.61 19.18
CA LEU A 322 -3.65 -21.94 18.59
C LEU A 322 -3.40 -23.01 19.65
N VAL A 323 -4.45 -23.76 19.98
CA VAL A 323 -4.43 -24.85 20.98
C VAL A 323 -5.18 -26.06 20.43
N THR A 324 -5.03 -27.22 21.07
CA THR A 324 -5.76 -28.46 20.74
C THR A 324 -6.84 -28.79 21.77
N SER A 325 -6.82 -28.11 22.91
CA SER A 325 -7.84 -28.19 23.97
C SER A 325 -8.38 -26.78 24.17
N HIS A 326 -9.66 -26.62 23.92
CA HIS A 326 -10.33 -25.33 23.83
C HIS A 326 -11.31 -25.16 24.98
N GLU A 327 -11.37 -23.94 25.51
CA GLU A 327 -12.41 -23.54 26.45
C GLU A 327 -12.91 -22.13 26.14
N ILE A 328 -14.21 -21.91 26.32
CA ILE A 328 -14.82 -20.58 26.31
C ILE A 328 -15.81 -20.50 27.47
N ILE A 329 -15.73 -19.40 28.23
CA ILE A 329 -16.70 -19.10 29.29
C ILE A 329 -17.70 -18.07 28.77
N LEU A 330 -18.98 -18.43 28.76
CA LEU A 330 -20.08 -17.51 28.50
C LEU A 330 -20.58 -16.93 29.82
N SER A 331 -20.91 -15.64 29.82
CA SER A 331 -21.45 -14.92 30.97
C SER A 331 -22.58 -13.98 30.53
N GLY A 332 -23.38 -13.51 31.48
CA GLY A 332 -24.52 -12.64 31.20
C GLY A 332 -25.72 -13.35 30.56
N LEU A 333 -25.84 -14.66 30.77
CA LEU A 333 -26.98 -15.45 30.29
C LEU A 333 -28.21 -15.21 31.17
N THR A 334 -29.39 -15.46 30.61
CA THR A 334 -30.65 -15.42 31.36
C THR A 334 -30.89 -16.77 32.02
N ALA A 335 -31.33 -16.77 33.29
CA ALA A 335 -31.67 -17.97 34.04
C ALA A 335 -32.84 -18.74 33.39
N SER A 336 -32.94 -20.04 33.65
CA SER A 336 -34.00 -20.92 33.12
C SER A 336 -34.23 -20.80 31.60
N THR A 337 -33.17 -20.59 30.82
CA THR A 337 -33.23 -20.34 29.37
C THR A 337 -32.39 -21.37 28.61
N THR A 338 -32.99 -21.98 27.58
CA THR A 338 -32.26 -22.89 26.68
C THR A 338 -31.46 -22.07 25.66
N TYR A 339 -30.18 -22.38 25.57
CA TYR A 339 -29.28 -21.82 24.56
C TYR A 339 -28.79 -22.94 23.65
N TYR A 340 -28.72 -22.62 22.37
CA TYR A 340 -28.13 -23.43 21.31
C TYR A 340 -26.77 -22.84 20.96
N TYR A 341 -25.80 -23.68 20.60
CA TYR A 341 -24.46 -23.24 20.26
C TYR A 341 -23.74 -24.14 19.24
N VAL A 342 -22.78 -23.54 18.54
CA VAL A 342 -21.79 -24.22 17.70
C VAL A 342 -20.39 -23.68 18.02
N VAL A 343 -19.38 -24.53 17.90
CA VAL A 343 -17.97 -24.12 18.04
C VAL A 343 -17.27 -24.17 16.68
N ILE A 344 -16.28 -23.31 16.51
CA ILE A 344 -15.52 -23.11 15.27
C ILE A 344 -14.05 -23.13 15.63
N SER A 345 -13.28 -23.90 14.85
CA SER A 345 -11.85 -24.00 14.97
C SER A 345 -11.21 -23.68 13.63
N THR A 346 -10.21 -22.79 13.63
CA THR A 346 -9.45 -22.38 12.44
C THR A 346 -7.97 -22.63 12.70
N ASP A 347 -7.28 -23.36 11.84
CA ASP A 347 -5.85 -23.66 11.98
C ASP A 347 -4.94 -22.48 11.52
N ALA A 348 -3.63 -22.67 11.61
CA ALA A 348 -2.64 -21.69 11.13
C ALA A 348 -2.64 -21.49 9.60
N ALA A 349 -3.11 -22.49 8.85
CA ALA A 349 -3.21 -22.49 7.40
C ALA A 349 -4.55 -21.92 6.89
N THR A 350 -5.41 -21.45 7.79
CA THR A 350 -6.75 -20.90 7.57
C THR A 350 -7.82 -21.90 7.12
N ASN A 351 -7.57 -23.20 7.26
CA ASN A 351 -8.63 -24.19 7.14
C ASN A 351 -9.46 -24.18 8.42
N TRP A 352 -10.76 -24.39 8.29
CA TRP A 352 -11.67 -24.26 9.43
C TRP A 352 -12.79 -25.29 9.36
N SER A 353 -13.32 -25.61 10.53
CA SER A 353 -14.47 -26.48 10.68
C SER A 353 -15.44 -25.90 11.70
N VAL A 354 -16.68 -26.39 11.64
CA VAL A 354 -17.76 -26.05 12.56
C VAL A 354 -18.32 -27.34 13.14
N SER A 355 -18.64 -27.33 14.43
CA SER A 355 -19.26 -28.48 15.08
C SER A 355 -20.72 -28.67 14.64
N SER A 356 -21.30 -29.81 14.99
CA SER A 356 -22.75 -29.93 15.08
C SER A 356 -23.31 -28.98 16.14
N GLU A 357 -24.56 -28.57 15.96
CA GLU A 357 -25.28 -27.77 16.96
C GLU A 357 -25.50 -28.57 18.24
N ARG A 358 -25.26 -27.90 19.37
CA ARG A 358 -25.48 -28.42 20.72
C ARG A 358 -26.36 -27.44 21.49
N SER A 359 -26.85 -27.86 22.65
CA SER A 359 -27.66 -26.99 23.51
C SER A 359 -27.40 -27.26 24.99
N PHE A 360 -27.69 -26.27 25.83
CA PHE A 360 -27.68 -26.37 27.28
C PHE A 360 -28.81 -25.52 27.87
N LEU A 361 -29.19 -25.80 29.13
CA LEU A 361 -30.22 -25.07 29.87
C LEU A 361 -29.58 -24.42 31.09
N THR A 362 -29.68 -23.09 31.21
CA THR A 362 -29.21 -22.38 32.42
C THR A 362 -30.04 -22.74 33.64
N LEU A 363 -29.39 -22.74 34.81
CA LEU A 363 -30.07 -23.03 36.07
C LEU A 363 -31.05 -21.91 36.47
N PRO A 364 -32.00 -22.20 37.38
CA PRO A 364 -32.92 -21.19 37.92
C PRO A 364 -32.25 -20.03 38.63
#